data_AF-A0A8T7B1V9-F1
#
_entry.id   AF-A0A8T7B1V9-F1
#
_cell.length_a   1.000
_cell.length_b   1.000
_cell.length_c   1.000
_cell.angle_alpha   90.00
_cell.angle_beta   90.00
_cell.angle_gamma   90.00
#
_symmetry.space_group_name_H-M   'P 1'
#
loop_
_entity.id
_entity.type
_entity.pdbx_description
1 polymer ?
#
loop_
_entity_poly.entity_id
_entity_poly.type
_entity_poly.pdbx_seq_one_letter_code
_entity_poly.pdbx_strand_id
1 'polypeptide(L)'
;LEQVKDITLPPDRIRQDVARSPGGDSRIFLNNCIGCHNGMDPLAQAFAYYQYDVDNGRMTYTPNTVEAKYSINSTNFEPGFITPDDRWDNYWRKGQNQLLGWDDSRPGFGNGAKTMGEELANSDAFAHCQVEKVFKTVCFREPADALDREKIDDVTEAFKTTGYKLKDVFAETAVYCMGD
;
A
#
# COMPACT_ATOMS: atom_id res chain seq x y z
N LEU A 1 -5.24 -6.34 -6.52
CA LEU A 1 -4.37 -7.19 -5.68
C LEU A 1 -3.56 -8.16 -6.54
N GLU A 2 -4.13 -8.77 -7.58
CA GLU A 2 -3.35 -9.58 -8.52
C GLU A 2 -2.17 -8.82 -9.15
N GLN A 3 -2.32 -7.51 -9.36
CA GLN A 3 -1.27 -6.65 -9.91
C GLN A 3 -0.01 -6.54 -9.04
N VAL A 4 -0.13 -6.81 -7.73
CA VAL A 4 1.00 -6.75 -6.79
C VAL A 4 1.41 -8.12 -6.25
N LYS A 5 0.85 -9.19 -6.81
CA LYS A 5 1.11 -10.55 -6.38
C LYS A 5 2.52 -10.97 -6.78
N ASP A 6 3.37 -11.26 -5.80
CA ASP A 6 4.76 -11.65 -6.00
C ASP A 6 5.15 -12.84 -5.12
N ILE A 7 5.25 -14.04 -5.69
CA ILE A 7 5.63 -15.25 -4.92
C ILE A 7 7.14 -15.33 -4.59
N THR A 8 7.94 -14.36 -5.01
CA THR A 8 9.41 -14.38 -4.85
C THR A 8 9.89 -13.67 -3.58
N LEU A 9 9.03 -12.88 -2.92
CA LEU A 9 9.38 -12.16 -1.71
C LEU A 9 9.33 -13.05 -0.45
N PRO A 10 10.14 -12.77 0.59
CA PRO A 10 10.19 -13.57 1.81
C PRO A 10 8.85 -13.64 2.55
N PRO A 11 8.38 -14.83 2.98
CA PRO A 11 7.13 -15.01 3.73
C PRO A 11 7.30 -14.89 5.26
N ASP A 12 8.39 -14.32 5.75
CA ASP A 12 8.79 -14.34 7.16
C ASP A 12 7.87 -13.53 8.08
N ARG A 13 7.09 -12.59 7.52
CA ARG A 13 6.08 -11.80 8.24
C ARG A 13 4.66 -12.34 8.15
N ILE A 14 4.45 -13.46 7.45
CA ILE A 14 3.11 -14.06 7.37
C ILE A 14 2.75 -14.63 8.73
N ARG A 15 1.65 -14.14 9.30
CA ARG A 15 1.25 -14.41 10.69
C ARG A 15 0.83 -15.85 10.93
N GLN A 16 0.73 -16.22 12.21
CA GLN A 16 0.34 -17.54 12.69
C GLN A 16 -1.10 -17.92 12.34
N ASP A 17 -1.98 -16.94 12.11
CA ASP A 17 -3.42 -17.13 11.87
C ASP A 17 -3.75 -17.66 10.46
N VAL A 18 -2.81 -17.60 9.53
CA VAL A 18 -2.98 -18.05 8.14
C VAL A 18 -2.57 -19.53 7.99
N ALA A 19 -3.49 -20.38 7.53
CA ALA A 19 -3.19 -21.80 7.30
C ALA A 19 -2.13 -21.99 6.18
N ARG A 20 -1.15 -22.87 6.41
CA ARG A 20 -0.12 -23.22 5.39
C ARG A 20 -0.52 -24.38 4.47
N SER A 21 -1.65 -25.04 4.76
CA SER A 21 -2.25 -26.08 3.93
C SER A 21 -3.77 -25.85 3.80
N PRO A 22 -4.21 -24.71 3.21
CA PRO A 22 -5.63 -24.42 3.08
C PRO A 22 -6.32 -25.51 2.27
N GLY A 23 -7.43 -26.05 2.79
CA GLY A 23 -8.11 -27.20 2.18
C GLY A 23 -7.30 -28.51 2.18
N GLY A 24 -6.23 -28.61 2.97
CA GLY A 24 -5.32 -29.76 3.01
C GLY A 24 -4.21 -29.76 1.97
N ASP A 25 -4.09 -28.69 1.15
CA ASP A 25 -3.10 -28.60 0.07
C ASP A 25 -2.17 -27.39 0.26
N SER A 26 -0.91 -27.65 0.61
CA SER A 26 0.10 -26.60 0.82
C SER A 26 0.50 -25.87 -0.46
N ARG A 27 0.28 -26.47 -1.63
CA ARG A 27 0.59 -25.84 -2.92
C ARG A 27 -0.24 -24.59 -3.15
N ILE A 28 -1.45 -24.54 -2.59
CA ILE A 28 -2.31 -23.36 -2.67
C ILE A 28 -1.65 -22.18 -1.94
N PHE A 29 -1.12 -22.41 -0.73
CA PHE A 29 -0.39 -21.38 0.01
C PHE A 29 0.85 -20.94 -0.76
N LEU A 30 1.68 -21.90 -1.19
CA LEU A 30 2.98 -21.67 -1.82
C LEU A 30 2.90 -20.99 -3.19
N ASN A 31 1.82 -21.20 -3.95
CA ASN A 31 1.71 -20.67 -5.32
C ASN A 31 0.73 -19.49 -5.45
N ASN A 32 -0.14 -19.27 -4.47
CA ASN A 32 -1.18 -18.26 -4.55
C ASN A 32 -1.19 -17.31 -3.35
N CYS A 33 -1.40 -17.84 -2.15
CA CYS A 33 -1.60 -17.00 -0.96
C CYS A 33 -0.34 -16.20 -0.62
N ILE A 34 0.82 -16.85 -0.65
CA ILE A 34 2.11 -16.22 -0.33
C ILE A 34 2.35 -14.96 -1.15
N GLY A 35 1.91 -14.94 -2.42
CA GLY A 35 2.19 -13.83 -3.33
C GLY A 35 1.54 -12.50 -2.92
N CYS A 36 0.45 -12.54 -2.18
CA CYS A 36 -0.14 -11.33 -1.59
C CYS A 36 0.36 -11.12 -0.15
N HIS A 37 0.38 -12.19 0.65
CA HIS A 37 0.67 -12.12 2.08
C HIS A 37 2.10 -11.66 2.38
N ASN A 38 3.09 -12.04 1.57
CA ASN A 38 4.48 -11.62 1.82
C ASN A 38 4.71 -10.11 1.65
N GLY A 39 3.84 -9.40 0.92
CA GLY A 39 3.87 -7.94 0.83
C GLY A 39 2.89 -7.26 1.79
N MET A 40 1.70 -7.83 1.97
CA MET A 40 0.64 -7.22 2.78
C MET A 40 0.86 -7.38 4.28
N ASP A 41 1.25 -8.57 4.75
CA ASP A 41 1.35 -8.85 6.18
C ASP A 41 2.43 -7.99 6.88
N PRO A 42 3.61 -7.72 6.28
CA PRO A 42 4.55 -6.72 6.82
C PRO A 42 3.93 -5.32 7.01
N LEU A 43 3.10 -4.86 6.07
CA LEU A 43 2.45 -3.54 6.15
C LEU A 43 1.29 -3.55 7.16
N ALA A 44 0.55 -4.65 7.24
CA ALA A 44 -0.56 -4.80 8.17
C ALA A 44 -0.14 -4.64 9.63
N GLN A 45 1.13 -4.91 9.97
CA GLN A 45 1.68 -4.68 11.30
C GLN A 45 1.61 -3.22 11.75
N ALA A 46 1.59 -2.24 10.83
CA ALA A 46 1.42 -0.81 11.17
C ALA A 46 0.13 -0.51 11.96
N PHE A 47 -0.84 -1.42 11.92
CA PHE A 47 -2.12 -1.34 12.61
C PHE A 47 -2.19 -2.21 13.88
N ALA A 48 -1.03 -2.65 14.40
CA ALA A 48 -0.92 -3.50 15.60
C ALA A 48 -1.72 -2.96 16.79
N TYR A 49 -1.68 -1.64 16.98
CA TYR A 49 -2.24 -0.93 18.13
C TYR A 49 -3.65 -0.36 17.88
N TYR A 50 -4.27 -0.68 16.75
CA TYR A 50 -5.59 -0.14 16.36
C TYR A 50 -6.65 -1.22 16.38
N GLN A 51 -7.80 -1.03 17.01
CA GLN A 51 -8.90 -1.99 16.97
C GLN A 51 -10.18 -1.32 16.47
N TYR A 52 -11.03 -2.05 15.76
CA TYR A 52 -12.38 -1.57 15.47
C TYR A 52 -13.33 -2.06 16.57
N ASP A 53 -13.92 -1.11 17.27
CA ASP A 53 -14.97 -1.30 18.26
C ASP A 53 -16.31 -1.32 17.51
N VAL A 54 -16.78 -2.54 17.22
CA VAL A 54 -18.00 -2.79 16.43
C VAL A 54 -19.26 -2.26 17.12
N ASP A 55 -19.29 -2.28 18.46
CA ASP A 55 -20.45 -1.88 19.25
C ASP A 55 -20.66 -0.36 19.21
N ASN A 56 -19.55 0.39 19.16
CA ASN A 56 -19.57 1.85 19.09
C ASN A 56 -19.27 2.41 17.69
N GLY A 57 -19.01 1.54 16.70
CA GLY A 57 -18.76 1.92 15.31
C GLY A 57 -17.53 2.82 15.13
N ARG A 58 -16.44 2.58 15.87
CA ARG A 58 -15.26 3.46 15.88
C ARG A 58 -13.94 2.70 15.91
N MET A 59 -12.88 3.34 15.44
CA MET A 59 -11.51 2.88 15.68
C MET A 59 -11.05 3.30 17.09
N THR A 60 -10.45 2.38 17.82
CA THR A 60 -9.71 2.62 19.07
C THR A 60 -8.21 2.46 18.83
N TYR A 61 -7.39 3.17 19.60
CA TYR A 61 -5.94 3.09 19.55
C TYR A 61 -5.39 2.93 20.97
N THR A 62 -4.60 1.88 21.18
CA THR A 62 -3.98 1.56 22.46
C THR A 62 -2.46 1.64 22.31
N PRO A 63 -1.82 2.77 22.67
CA PRO A 63 -0.38 2.95 22.46
C PRO A 63 0.44 1.81 23.08
N ASN A 64 1.41 1.29 22.32
CA ASN A 64 2.34 0.25 22.76
C ASN A 64 1.67 -1.07 23.19
N THR A 65 0.44 -1.34 22.74
CA THR A 65 -0.29 -2.57 23.07
C THR A 65 -0.79 -3.22 21.79
N VAL A 66 -0.22 -4.38 21.44
CA VAL A 66 -0.71 -5.19 20.33
C VAL A 66 -2.13 -5.67 20.63
N GLU A 67 -3.06 -5.31 19.75
CA GLU A 67 -4.46 -5.64 19.89
C GLU A 67 -4.69 -7.15 19.73
N ALA A 68 -5.64 -7.70 20.49
CA ALA A 68 -5.88 -9.14 20.59
C ALA A 68 -6.12 -9.83 19.23
N LYS A 69 -6.59 -9.10 18.21
CA LYS A 69 -6.79 -9.59 16.84
C LYS A 69 -5.54 -10.21 16.21
N TYR A 70 -4.34 -9.86 16.66
CA TYR A 70 -3.07 -10.45 16.15
C TYR A 70 -2.72 -11.80 16.79
N SER A 71 -3.47 -12.24 17.79
CA SER A 71 -3.27 -13.52 18.49
C SER A 71 -4.38 -14.55 18.26
N ILE A 72 -5.43 -14.17 17.52
CA ILE A 72 -6.52 -15.08 17.15
C ILE A 72 -5.96 -16.17 16.22
N ASN A 73 -6.33 -17.42 16.46
CA ASN A 73 -5.89 -18.59 15.68
C ASN A 73 -4.36 -18.78 15.64
N SER A 74 -3.63 -18.43 16.70
CA SER A 74 -2.18 -18.61 16.80
C SER A 74 -1.70 -20.06 16.62
N THR A 75 -2.60 -21.05 16.78
CA THR A 75 -2.31 -22.47 16.57
C THR A 75 -2.52 -22.94 15.12
N ASN A 76 -3.02 -22.10 14.19
CA ASN A 76 -3.17 -22.48 12.78
C ASN A 76 -1.81 -22.79 12.12
N PHE A 77 -0.80 -22.02 12.48
CA PHE A 77 0.59 -22.29 12.15
C PHE A 77 1.50 -21.67 13.22
N GLU A 78 1.74 -22.41 14.30
CA GLU A 78 2.54 -21.94 15.44
C GLU A 78 3.93 -21.38 15.06
N PRO A 79 4.64 -21.92 14.05
CA PRO A 79 5.92 -21.34 13.60
C PRO A 79 5.79 -20.02 12.83
N GLY A 80 4.56 -19.53 12.59
CA GLY A 80 4.31 -18.28 11.87
C GLY A 80 4.73 -17.04 12.65
N PHE A 81 4.66 -15.88 12.00
CA PHE A 81 5.08 -14.62 12.59
C PHE A 81 4.18 -14.20 13.77
N ILE A 82 4.77 -13.98 14.93
CA ILE A 82 4.14 -13.34 16.09
C ILE A 82 4.35 -11.83 15.93
N THR A 83 3.30 -11.03 16.06
CA THR A 83 3.38 -9.56 15.96
C THR A 83 3.76 -8.95 17.32
N PRO A 84 4.99 -8.43 17.50
CA PRO A 84 5.43 -7.91 18.80
C PRO A 84 5.09 -6.43 19.03
N ASP A 85 4.94 -5.66 17.95
CA ASP A 85 4.82 -4.20 17.96
C ASP A 85 4.17 -3.68 16.65
N ASP A 86 4.21 -2.37 16.40
CA ASP A 86 3.67 -1.71 15.21
C ASP A 86 4.72 -1.42 14.11
N ARG A 87 5.87 -2.11 14.12
CA ARG A 87 6.88 -2.01 13.06
C ARG A 87 6.38 -2.61 11.75
N TRP A 88 6.45 -1.86 10.66
CA TRP A 88 6.19 -2.35 9.31
C TRP A 88 7.44 -2.24 8.43
N ASP A 89 7.54 -3.10 7.43
CA ASP A 89 8.62 -3.13 6.43
C ASP A 89 8.00 -3.28 5.03
N ASN A 90 8.36 -2.41 4.08
CA ASN A 90 7.78 -2.42 2.73
C ASN A 90 8.56 -3.36 1.79
N TYR A 91 8.13 -4.62 1.72
CA TYR A 91 8.77 -5.62 0.87
C TYR A 91 8.53 -5.35 -0.63
N TRP A 92 7.51 -4.56 -0.99
CA TRP A 92 7.23 -4.19 -2.38
C TRP A 92 8.30 -3.27 -2.99
N ARG A 93 9.26 -2.77 -2.20
CA ARG A 93 10.46 -2.11 -2.71
C ARG A 93 11.38 -3.01 -3.54
N LYS A 94 11.16 -4.31 -3.53
CA LYS A 94 11.93 -5.30 -4.29
C LYS A 94 11.01 -6.10 -5.21
N GLY A 95 11.62 -6.84 -6.13
CA GLY A 95 10.89 -7.70 -7.05
C GLY A 95 10.09 -6.88 -8.06
N GLN A 96 9.00 -7.43 -8.57
CA GLN A 96 8.23 -6.76 -9.62
C GLN A 96 7.52 -5.50 -9.14
N ASN A 97 7.24 -5.42 -7.83
CA ASN A 97 6.49 -4.32 -7.23
C ASN A 97 7.33 -3.05 -7.03
N GLN A 98 8.64 -3.10 -7.30
CA GLN A 98 9.49 -1.91 -7.27
C GLN A 98 9.04 -0.87 -8.33
N LEU A 99 8.33 -1.31 -9.37
CA LEU A 99 7.75 -0.48 -10.44
C LEU A 99 6.64 0.46 -9.95
N LEU A 100 6.19 0.32 -8.70
CA LEU A 100 5.30 1.31 -8.07
C LEU A 100 6.02 2.63 -7.76
N GLY A 101 7.35 2.69 -7.93
CA GLY A 101 8.15 3.90 -7.85
C GLY A 101 8.29 4.41 -6.43
N TRP A 102 8.88 3.60 -5.56
CA TRP A 102 9.05 3.94 -4.15
C TRP A 102 10.12 5.01 -3.96
N ASP A 103 9.84 6.02 -3.13
CA ASP A 103 10.77 7.11 -2.82
C ASP A 103 12.05 6.59 -2.13
N ASP A 104 13.20 6.72 -2.79
CA ASP A 104 14.52 6.28 -2.30
C ASP A 104 15.03 7.11 -1.11
N SER A 105 14.46 8.30 -0.86
CA SER A 105 14.80 9.10 0.33
C SER A 105 14.17 8.52 1.61
N ARG A 106 13.21 7.60 1.46
CA ARG A 106 12.54 6.93 2.58
C ARG A 106 13.17 5.57 2.89
N PRO A 107 13.18 5.17 4.18
CA PRO A 107 13.85 3.93 4.60
C PRO A 107 13.14 2.65 4.15
N GLY A 108 11.89 2.72 3.69
CA GLY A 108 11.10 1.54 3.35
C GLY A 108 10.61 0.74 4.55
N PHE A 109 10.58 1.37 5.73
CA PHE A 109 10.08 0.80 6.96
C PHE A 109 9.70 1.89 7.95
N GLY A 110 8.99 1.55 9.01
CA GLY A 110 8.64 2.52 10.05
C GLY A 110 7.74 1.92 11.12
N ASN A 111 7.20 2.77 11.99
CA ASN A 111 6.31 2.35 13.06
C ASN A 111 4.97 3.07 12.93
N GLY A 112 3.90 2.30 13.00
CA GLY A 112 2.53 2.79 13.00
C GLY A 112 2.01 3.27 11.65
N ALA A 113 0.68 3.38 11.57
CA ALA A 113 -0.06 3.72 10.35
C ALA A 113 0.37 5.05 9.69
N LYS A 114 0.81 6.04 10.47
CA LYS A 114 1.24 7.33 9.93
C LYS A 114 2.43 7.17 8.99
N THR A 115 3.52 6.57 9.47
CA THR A 115 4.76 6.44 8.69
C THR A 115 4.57 5.51 7.50
N MET A 116 3.73 4.48 7.64
CA MET A 116 3.32 3.60 6.54
C MET A 116 2.53 4.38 5.48
N GLY A 117 1.58 5.22 5.90
CA GLY A 117 0.81 6.07 4.99
C GLY A 117 1.70 7.03 4.22
N GLU A 118 2.69 7.62 4.87
CA GLU A 118 3.65 8.48 4.19
C GLU A 118 4.51 7.71 3.18
N GLU A 119 4.93 6.48 3.47
CA GLU A 119 5.63 5.61 2.51
C GLU A 119 4.79 5.34 1.26
N LEU A 120 3.54 4.93 1.45
CA LEU A 120 2.64 4.61 0.33
C LEU A 120 2.29 5.86 -0.50
N ALA A 121 2.06 7.00 0.16
CA ALA A 121 1.70 8.26 -0.48
C ALA A 121 2.85 8.94 -1.22
N ASN A 122 4.10 8.52 -0.98
CA ASN A 122 5.26 9.01 -1.73
C ASN A 122 5.67 8.10 -2.90
N SER A 123 4.82 7.13 -3.28
CA SER A 123 5.05 6.33 -4.47
C SER A 123 4.65 7.06 -5.76
N ASP A 124 5.35 6.78 -6.86
CA ASP A 124 4.99 7.28 -8.19
C ASP A 124 3.57 6.85 -8.57
N ALA A 125 3.21 5.59 -8.28
CA ALA A 125 1.88 5.07 -8.53
C ALA A 125 0.78 5.85 -7.78
N PHE A 126 1.04 6.29 -6.55
CA PHE A 126 0.10 7.14 -5.83
C PHE A 126 -0.03 8.51 -6.51
N ALA A 127 1.09 9.17 -6.82
CA ALA A 127 1.10 10.49 -7.43
C ALA A 127 0.36 10.47 -8.78
N HIS A 128 0.73 9.54 -9.66
CA HIS A 128 0.11 9.36 -10.98
C HIS A 128 -1.40 9.14 -10.86
N CYS A 129 -1.84 8.27 -9.94
CA CYS A 129 -3.27 8.03 -9.74
C CYS A 129 -4.03 9.28 -9.28
N GLN A 130 -3.43 10.15 -8.46
CA GLN A 130 -4.08 11.41 -8.08
C GLN A 130 -4.16 12.37 -9.28
N VAL A 131 -3.11 12.48 -10.09
CA VAL A 131 -3.11 13.33 -11.28
C VAL A 131 -4.13 12.84 -12.30
N GLU A 132 -4.22 11.54 -12.58
CA GLU A 132 -5.25 10.98 -13.46
C GLU A 132 -6.68 11.29 -12.99
N LYS A 133 -6.94 11.23 -11.68
CA LYS A 133 -8.25 11.60 -11.12
C LYS A 133 -8.57 13.07 -11.36
N VAL A 134 -7.59 13.95 -11.17
CA VAL A 134 -7.74 15.38 -11.45
C VAL A 134 -7.96 15.61 -12.94
N PHE A 135 -7.19 14.95 -13.81
CA PHE A 135 -7.36 14.97 -15.26
C PHE A 135 -8.80 14.64 -15.66
N LYS A 136 -9.34 13.50 -15.22
CA LYS A 136 -10.72 13.10 -15.52
C LYS A 136 -11.75 14.11 -15.02
N THR A 137 -11.50 14.69 -13.85
CA THR A 137 -12.41 15.65 -13.22
C THR A 137 -12.44 16.98 -13.95
N VAL A 138 -11.28 17.44 -14.44
CA VAL A 138 -11.12 18.78 -15.03
C VAL A 138 -11.35 18.76 -16.54
N CYS A 139 -10.90 17.71 -17.22
CA CYS A 139 -10.99 17.56 -18.68
C CYS A 139 -12.24 16.81 -19.11
N PHE A 140 -13.01 16.26 -18.17
CA PHE A 140 -14.23 15.47 -18.41
C PHE A 140 -14.04 14.27 -19.34
N ARG A 141 -12.81 13.77 -19.46
CA ARG A 141 -12.43 12.62 -20.28
C ARG A 141 -11.25 11.87 -19.68
N GLU A 142 -11.08 10.63 -20.12
CA GLU A 142 -9.86 9.85 -19.88
C GLU A 142 -8.72 10.37 -20.77
N PRO A 143 -7.43 10.17 -20.37
CA PRO A 143 -6.31 10.42 -21.27
C PRO A 143 -6.40 9.47 -22.48
N ALA A 144 -6.45 10.04 -23.67
CA ALA A 144 -6.74 9.32 -24.91
C ALA A 144 -5.47 9.08 -25.75
N ASP A 145 -4.54 10.04 -25.77
CA ASP A 145 -3.39 10.03 -26.66
C ASP A 145 -2.04 10.23 -25.94
N ALA A 146 -0.98 10.37 -26.74
CA ALA A 146 0.36 10.51 -26.22
C ALA A 146 0.58 11.84 -25.50
N LEU A 147 -0.08 12.92 -25.94
CA LEU A 147 0.05 14.25 -25.34
C LEU A 147 -0.61 14.28 -23.96
N ASP A 148 -1.76 13.61 -23.80
CA ASP A 148 -2.40 13.50 -22.50
C ASP A 148 -1.53 12.74 -21.49
N ARG A 149 -0.93 11.64 -21.94
CA ARG A 149 -0.04 10.83 -21.09
C ARG A 149 1.22 11.60 -20.71
N GLU A 150 1.85 12.27 -21.67
CA GLU A 150 3.00 13.16 -21.40
C GLU A 150 2.62 14.27 -20.41
N LYS A 151 1.44 14.88 -20.56
CA LYS A 151 0.99 15.91 -19.62
C LYS A 151 0.74 15.35 -18.22
N ILE A 152 0.18 14.15 -18.10
CA ILE A 152 -0.01 13.48 -16.80
C ILE A 152 1.35 13.20 -16.14
N ASP A 153 2.33 12.71 -16.91
CA ASP A 153 3.68 12.45 -16.40
C ASP A 153 4.34 13.75 -15.89
N ASP A 154 4.27 14.83 -16.67
CA ASP A 154 4.79 16.15 -16.29
C ASP A 154 4.16 16.67 -14.99
N VAL A 155 2.83 16.64 -14.90
CA VAL A 155 2.10 17.10 -13.72
C VAL A 155 2.35 16.18 -12.52
N THR A 156 2.59 14.89 -12.75
CA THR A 156 2.95 13.94 -11.68
C THR A 156 4.31 14.28 -11.08
N GLU A 157 5.30 14.58 -11.90
CA GLU A 157 6.62 14.99 -11.41
C GLU A 157 6.55 16.36 -10.71
N ALA A 158 5.79 17.31 -11.25
CA ALA A 158 5.52 18.59 -10.57
C ALA A 158 4.82 18.38 -9.22
N PHE A 159 3.84 17.48 -9.15
CA PHE A 159 3.10 17.17 -7.92
C PHE A 159 4.03 16.64 -6.82
N LYS A 160 4.97 15.74 -7.17
CA LYS A 160 5.96 15.22 -6.22
C LYS A 160 6.95 16.29 -5.76
N THR A 161 7.50 17.07 -6.69
CA THR A 161 8.57 18.06 -6.41
C THR A 161 8.06 19.31 -5.69
N THR A 162 6.78 19.66 -5.80
CA THR A 162 6.15 20.82 -5.12
C THR A 162 5.59 20.50 -3.74
N GLY A 163 5.78 19.26 -3.25
CA GLY A 163 5.34 18.81 -1.93
C GLY A 163 3.89 18.35 -1.90
N TYR A 164 3.42 17.67 -2.95
CA TYR A 164 2.10 17.04 -3.04
C TYR A 164 0.94 18.03 -2.86
N LYS A 165 1.06 19.22 -3.46
CA LYS A 165 0.01 20.24 -3.42
C LYS A 165 -1.02 19.99 -4.53
N LEU A 166 -2.12 19.36 -4.17
CA LEU A 166 -3.16 19.00 -5.15
C LEU A 166 -3.74 20.23 -5.88
N LYS A 167 -3.71 21.42 -5.26
CA LYS A 167 -4.14 22.67 -5.92
C LYS A 167 -3.35 22.98 -7.20
N ASP A 168 -2.06 22.67 -7.20
CA ASP A 168 -1.19 22.96 -8.34
C ASP A 168 -1.51 21.99 -9.50
N VAL A 169 -1.79 20.72 -9.17
CA VAL A 169 -2.30 19.71 -10.13
C VAL A 169 -3.59 20.21 -10.80
N PHE A 170 -4.58 20.67 -10.04
CA PHE A 170 -5.82 21.22 -10.61
C PHE A 170 -5.55 22.42 -11.52
N ALA A 171 -4.67 23.33 -11.12
CA ALA A 171 -4.34 24.51 -11.91
C ALA A 171 -3.68 24.14 -13.24
N GLU A 172 -2.66 23.27 -13.21
CA GLU A 172 -1.93 22.85 -14.41
C GLU A 172 -2.80 22.05 -15.37
N THR A 173 -3.62 21.13 -14.85
CA THR A 173 -4.57 20.36 -15.67
C THR A 173 -5.64 21.26 -16.28
N ALA A 174 -6.15 22.26 -15.55
CA ALA A 174 -7.15 23.19 -16.08
C ALA A 174 -6.60 24.02 -17.25
N VAL A 175 -5.33 24.45 -17.18
CA VAL A 175 -4.68 25.16 -18.29
C VAL A 175 -4.57 24.27 -19.52
N TYR A 176 -4.21 22.99 -19.36
CA TYR A 176 -4.11 22.03 -20.46
C TYR A 176 -5.47 21.80 -21.13
N CYS A 177 -6.53 21.61 -20.34
CA CYS A 177 -7.85 21.22 -20.85
C CYS A 177 -8.76 22.40 -21.25
N MET A 178 -8.30 23.64 -21.13
CA MET A 178 -9.04 24.83 -21.56
C MET A 178 -9.11 24.97 -23.10
N GLY A 179 -8.23 24.29 -23.84
CA GLY A 179 -8.14 24.35 -25.30
C GLY A 179 -8.91 23.27 -26.06
N ASP A 180 -9.50 22.31 -25.35
CA ASP A 180 -10.35 21.23 -25.87
C ASP A 180 -11.84 21.62 -25.84
#